data_AF-A0AAW1E6Q3-F1
#
_entry.id   AF-A0AAW1E6Q3-F1
#
_cell.length_a   1.000
_cell.length_b   1.000
_cell.length_c   1.000
_cell.angle_alpha   90.00
_cell.angle_beta   90.00
_cell.angle_gamma   90.00
#
_symmetry.space_group_name_H-M   'P 1'
#
loop_
_entity.id
_entity.type
_entity.pdbx_description
1 polymer ?
#
loop_
_entity_poly.entity_id
_entity_poly.type
_entity_poly.pdbx_seq_one_letter_code
_entity_poly.pdbx_strand_id
1 'polypeptide(L)'
;MSSKCPVTGEVKAFKRGSLKKTETQEKNHLPTVQVIDDEKTAIKEKCMKDTLNSELDEFKACTLKKAETQEKNPLPTPEVIKQEKIAIEEKCMKDTLNSELDEFKACTLKKAETQEKNPLPTPDVIAQEKIAIKEKCMKEPLNTELEGFKACKLKKAETKEKNALPTKEEIEAEKKEKKAEKKAKK
;
A
#
# COMPACT_ATOMS: atom_id res chain seq x y z
N MET A 1 52.92 -26.98 -58.65
CA MET A 1 53.61 -25.82 -58.06
C MET A 1 52.57 -24.75 -57.78
N SER A 2 52.31 -24.45 -56.50
CA SER A 2 51.28 -23.47 -56.10
C SER A 2 51.81 -22.07 -56.41
N SER A 3 51.27 -21.44 -57.46
CA SER A 3 51.51 -20.06 -57.84
C SER A 3 50.93 -19.15 -56.75
N LYS A 4 51.81 -18.65 -55.88
CA LYS A 4 51.48 -17.65 -54.86
C LYS A 4 50.88 -16.42 -55.57
N CYS A 5 49.58 -16.17 -55.35
CA CYS A 5 48.89 -15.00 -55.91
C CYS A 5 49.62 -13.70 -55.47
N PRO A 6 50.07 -12.86 -56.42
CA PRO A 6 50.86 -11.65 -56.15
C PRO A 6 50.10 -10.61 -55.30
N VAL A 7 48.76 -10.71 -55.28
CA VAL A 7 47.85 -9.85 -54.51
C VAL A 7 48.19 -9.84 -53.01
N THR A 8 48.77 -10.91 -52.46
CA THR A 8 49.06 -11.00 -51.01
C THR A 8 50.13 -10.01 -50.54
N GLY A 9 51.03 -9.56 -51.42
CA GLY A 9 52.05 -8.56 -51.08
C GLY A 9 51.48 -7.14 -51.03
N GLU A 10 50.69 -6.77 -52.03
CA GLU A 10 50.07 -5.44 -52.14
C GLU A 10 49.09 -5.17 -50.99
N VAL A 11 48.32 -6.19 -50.57
CA VAL A 11 47.39 -6.06 -49.44
C VAL A 11 48.11 -5.79 -48.11
N LYS A 12 49.34 -6.30 -47.93
CA LYS A 12 50.14 -6.01 -46.72
C LYS A 12 50.71 -4.59 -46.70
N ALA A 13 50.99 -4.01 -47.88
CA ALA A 13 51.45 -2.63 -48.02
C ALA A 13 50.30 -1.61 -48.04
N PHE A 14 49.06 -2.07 -48.21
CA PHE A 14 47.88 -1.22 -48.29
C PHE A 14 47.63 -0.50 -46.95
N LYS A 15 47.83 0.83 -46.94
CA LYS A 15 47.52 1.67 -45.78
C LYS A 15 46.01 1.84 -45.66
N ARG A 16 45.36 1.00 -44.86
CA ARG A 16 43.91 1.12 -44.59
C ARG A 16 43.48 2.53 -44.15
N GLY A 17 44.38 3.26 -43.45
CA GLY A 17 44.14 4.63 -43.01
C GLY A 17 44.17 5.70 -44.11
N SER A 18 44.65 5.41 -45.33
CA SER A 18 44.58 6.33 -46.47
C SER A 18 43.27 6.22 -47.24
N LEU A 19 42.40 5.27 -46.88
CA LEU A 19 41.06 5.19 -47.45
C LEU A 19 40.22 6.34 -46.92
N LYS A 20 39.61 7.12 -47.81
CA LYS A 20 38.69 8.19 -47.39
C LYS A 20 37.56 7.56 -46.57
N LYS A 21 37.30 8.10 -45.37
CA LYS A 21 36.11 7.73 -44.61
C LYS A 21 34.90 8.21 -45.40
N THR A 22 34.09 7.26 -45.86
CA THR A 22 32.78 7.57 -46.42
C THR A 22 31.77 7.47 -45.30
N GLU A 23 31.13 8.60 -44.95
CA GLU A 23 30.02 8.63 -44.01
C GLU A 23 28.78 8.09 -44.72
N THR A 24 28.36 6.88 -44.35
CA THR A 24 27.15 6.27 -44.88
C THR A 24 25.95 6.76 -44.09
N GLN A 25 25.04 7.50 -44.72
CA GLN A 25 23.75 7.80 -44.11
C GLN A 25 22.72 6.74 -44.49
N GLU A 26 22.31 5.93 -43.52
CA GLU A 26 21.17 5.03 -43.65
C GLU A 26 19.88 5.84 -43.52
N LYS A 27 19.20 6.03 -44.64
CA LYS A 27 18.02 6.88 -44.76
C LYS A 27 16.75 6.08 -44.43
N ASN A 28 16.46 5.85 -43.15
CA ASN A 28 15.20 5.23 -42.69
C ASN A 28 14.03 6.22 -42.73
N HIS A 29 13.61 6.64 -43.92
CA HIS A 29 12.47 7.53 -44.09
C HIS A 29 11.18 6.74 -43.92
N LEU A 30 10.29 7.21 -43.05
CA LEU A 30 8.93 6.70 -43.04
C LEU A 30 8.29 6.97 -44.41
N PRO A 31 7.55 6.01 -44.97
CA PRO A 31 6.80 6.22 -46.20
C PRO A 31 5.93 7.47 -46.08
N THR A 32 5.88 8.28 -47.12
CA THR A 32 4.99 9.44 -47.15
C THR A 32 3.53 8.97 -47.21
N VAL A 33 2.59 9.81 -46.79
CA VAL A 33 1.15 9.51 -46.84
C VAL A 33 0.73 9.09 -48.26
N GLN A 34 1.26 9.77 -49.28
CA GLN A 34 1.02 9.44 -50.67
C GLN A 34 1.46 8.01 -51.02
N VAL A 35 2.67 7.59 -50.62
CA VAL A 35 3.17 6.23 -50.86
C VAL A 35 2.27 5.19 -50.17
N ILE A 36 1.79 5.48 -48.96
CA ILE A 36 0.90 4.59 -48.21
C ILE A 36 -0.46 4.47 -48.91
N ASP A 37 -1.01 5.57 -49.40
CA ASP A 37 -2.32 5.58 -50.07
C ASP A 37 -2.25 4.93 -51.46
N ASP A 38 -1.16 5.13 -52.20
CA ASP A 38 -0.86 4.43 -53.45
C ASP A 38 -0.71 2.92 -53.21
N GLU A 39 -0.05 2.50 -52.13
CA GLU A 39 0.09 1.09 -51.78
C GLU A 39 -1.25 0.48 -51.34
N LYS A 40 -2.06 1.18 -50.55
CA LYS A 40 -3.42 0.73 -50.17
C LYS A 40 -4.34 0.57 -51.38
N THR A 41 -4.28 1.49 -52.34
CA THR A 41 -5.07 1.39 -53.57
C THR A 41 -4.59 0.22 -54.43
N ALA A 42 -3.28 0.01 -54.57
CA ALA A 42 -2.73 -1.14 -55.25
C ALA A 42 -3.10 -2.48 -54.58
N ILE A 43 -3.06 -2.55 -53.24
CA ILE A 43 -3.51 -3.73 -52.48
C ILE A 43 -4.99 -3.98 -52.71
N LYS A 44 -5.83 -2.94 -52.65
CA LYS A 44 -7.27 -3.05 -52.88
C LYS A 44 -7.58 -3.54 -54.30
N GLU A 45 -6.91 -2.99 -55.31
CA GLU A 45 -7.07 -3.41 -56.72
C GLU A 45 -6.60 -4.85 -56.93
N LYS A 46 -5.48 -5.24 -56.30
CA LYS A 46 -4.98 -6.62 -56.32
C LYS A 46 -5.99 -7.57 -55.66
N CYS A 47 -6.49 -7.21 -54.48
CA CYS A 47 -7.51 -7.99 -53.79
C CYS A 47 -8.78 -8.11 -54.63
N MET A 48 -9.21 -7.09 -55.36
CA MET A 48 -10.41 -7.16 -56.22
C MET A 48 -10.19 -7.98 -57.50
N LYS A 49 -8.95 -8.13 -57.97
CA LYS A 49 -8.63 -9.02 -59.11
C LYS A 49 -8.61 -10.49 -58.72
N ASP A 50 -8.42 -10.80 -57.45
CA ASP A 50 -8.49 -12.17 -56.95
C ASP A 50 -9.95 -12.64 -56.98
N THR A 51 -10.24 -13.64 -57.82
CA THR A 51 -11.59 -14.15 -58.07
C THR A 51 -12.37 -14.48 -56.80
N LEU A 52 -11.69 -15.02 -55.78
CA LEU A 52 -12.29 -15.35 -54.49
C LEU A 52 -12.78 -14.11 -53.71
N ASN A 53 -12.04 -13.01 -53.77
CA ASN A 53 -12.40 -11.79 -53.04
C ASN A 53 -13.53 -11.05 -53.75
N SER A 54 -13.57 -11.06 -55.09
CA SER A 54 -14.71 -10.52 -55.85
C SER A 54 -16.00 -11.30 -55.57
N GLU A 55 -15.91 -12.63 -55.44
CA GLU A 55 -17.06 -13.46 -55.06
C GLU A 55 -17.55 -13.17 -53.63
N LEU A 56 -16.64 -12.78 -52.73
CA LEU A 56 -16.97 -12.40 -51.35
C LEU A 56 -17.66 -11.03 -51.28
N ASP A 57 -17.24 -10.06 -52.09
CA ASP A 57 -17.88 -8.73 -52.19
C ASP A 57 -19.31 -8.84 -52.74
N GLU A 58 -19.56 -9.80 -53.64
CA GLU A 58 -20.88 -10.08 -54.20
C GLU A 58 -21.69 -11.09 -53.36
N PHE A 59 -21.13 -11.59 -52.25
CA PHE A 59 -21.76 -12.63 -51.45
C PHE A 59 -23.03 -12.13 -50.76
N LYS A 60 -24.18 -12.63 -51.22
CA LYS A 60 -25.49 -12.32 -50.63
C LYS A 60 -25.82 -13.30 -49.51
N ALA A 61 -25.47 -12.95 -48.28
CA ALA A 61 -25.79 -13.76 -47.09
C ALA A 61 -27.29 -14.10 -46.97
N CYS A 62 -28.19 -13.24 -47.47
CA CYS A 62 -29.63 -13.46 -47.48
C CYS A 62 -30.10 -14.59 -48.43
N THR A 63 -29.24 -15.07 -49.32
CA THR A 63 -29.51 -16.20 -50.23
C THR A 63 -29.12 -17.55 -49.64
N LEU A 64 -28.43 -17.57 -48.49
CA LEU A 64 -28.12 -18.80 -47.78
C LEU A 64 -29.41 -19.50 -47.35
N LYS A 65 -29.47 -20.82 -47.58
CA LYS A 65 -30.56 -21.64 -47.08
C LYS A 65 -30.58 -21.62 -45.55
N LYS A 66 -31.75 -21.39 -44.97
CA LYS A 66 -31.92 -21.51 -43.52
C LYS A 66 -31.67 -22.97 -43.12
N ALA A 67 -30.71 -23.17 -42.22
CA ALA A 67 -30.49 -24.44 -41.55
C ALA A 67 -31.10 -24.36 -40.16
N GLU A 68 -31.88 -25.37 -39.79
CA GLU A 68 -32.41 -25.49 -38.43
C GLU A 68 -31.31 -26.04 -37.51
N THR A 69 -30.81 -25.20 -36.62
CA THR A 69 -29.82 -25.59 -35.62
C THR A 69 -30.53 -25.99 -34.33
N GLN A 70 -30.31 -27.22 -33.84
CA GLN A 70 -30.78 -27.62 -32.50
C GLN A 70 -29.69 -27.39 -31.45
N GLU A 71 -29.91 -26.39 -30.59
CA GLU A 71 -29.11 -26.20 -29.37
C GLU A 71 -29.53 -27.25 -28.33
N LYS A 72 -28.63 -28.19 -28.02
CA LYS A 72 -28.91 -29.34 -27.14
C LYS A 72 -28.87 -29.03 -25.64
N ASN A 73 -28.67 -27.77 -25.23
CA ASN A 73 -28.72 -27.32 -23.84
C ASN A 73 -29.93 -26.40 -23.58
N PRO A 74 -31.18 -26.88 -23.73
CA PRO A 74 -32.33 -26.09 -23.32
C PRO A 74 -32.24 -25.81 -21.81
N LEU A 75 -32.55 -24.58 -21.41
CA LEU A 75 -32.65 -24.21 -20.00
C LEU A 75 -33.64 -25.15 -19.29
N PRO A 76 -33.41 -25.48 -18.00
CA PRO A 76 -34.35 -26.28 -17.23
C PRO A 76 -35.74 -25.67 -17.28
N THR A 77 -36.77 -26.50 -17.47
CA THR A 77 -38.14 -26.01 -17.48
C THR A 77 -38.54 -25.51 -16.09
N PRO A 78 -39.48 -24.56 -15.98
CA PRO A 78 -39.98 -24.10 -14.68
C PRO A 78 -40.55 -25.23 -13.81
N GLU A 79 -41.06 -26.30 -14.44
CA GLU A 79 -41.54 -27.51 -13.77
C GLU A 79 -40.40 -28.22 -13.02
N VAL A 80 -39.26 -28.45 -13.69
CA VAL A 80 -38.08 -29.11 -13.12
C VAL A 80 -37.53 -28.31 -11.95
N ILE A 81 -37.46 -26.98 -12.10
CA ILE A 81 -37.01 -26.09 -11.02
C ILE A 81 -37.95 -26.16 -9.80
N LYS A 82 -39.27 -26.23 -10.01
CA LYS A 82 -40.24 -26.37 -8.91
C LYS A 82 -40.11 -27.71 -8.21
N GLN A 83 -39.96 -28.79 -8.97
CA GLN A 83 -39.77 -30.14 -8.41
C GLN A 83 -38.48 -30.23 -7.59
N GLU A 84 -37.39 -29.64 -8.09
CA GLU A 84 -36.10 -29.63 -7.38
C GLU A 84 -36.18 -28.81 -6.08
N LYS A 85 -36.88 -27.68 -6.08
CA LYS A 85 -37.16 -26.90 -4.85
C LYS A 85 -37.92 -27.72 -3.81
N ILE A 86 -38.98 -28.42 -4.22
CA ILE A 86 -39.77 -29.28 -3.32
C ILE A 86 -38.89 -30.39 -2.75
N ALA A 87 -38.06 -31.04 -3.58
CA ALA A 87 -37.16 -32.10 -3.13
C ALA A 87 -36.10 -31.59 -2.14
N ILE A 88 -35.58 -30.38 -2.33
CA ILE A 88 -34.66 -29.74 -1.38
C ILE A 88 -35.38 -29.44 -0.06
N GLU A 89 -36.59 -28.92 -0.09
CA GLU A 89 -37.40 -28.65 1.10
C GLU A 89 -37.73 -29.94 1.87
N GLU A 90 -38.15 -30.99 1.19
CA GLU A 90 -38.44 -32.30 1.81
C GLU A 90 -37.19 -32.91 2.44
N LYS A 91 -36.04 -32.84 1.75
CA LYS A 91 -34.77 -33.29 2.30
C LYS A 91 -34.37 -32.49 3.55
N CYS A 92 -34.52 -31.16 3.48
CA CYS A 92 -34.23 -30.26 4.59
C CYS A 92 -35.10 -30.57 5.83
N MET A 93 -36.39 -30.91 5.64
CA MET A 93 -37.28 -31.30 6.73
C MET A 93 -37.00 -32.71 7.29
N LYS A 94 -36.48 -33.62 6.45
CA LYS A 94 -36.16 -34.99 6.85
C LYS A 94 -34.82 -35.10 7.58
N ASP A 95 -33.92 -34.14 7.38
CA ASP A 95 -32.64 -34.07 8.07
C ASP A 95 -32.87 -33.88 9.57
N THR A 96 -32.56 -34.91 10.36
CA THR A 96 -32.79 -34.98 11.81
C THR A 96 -32.16 -33.80 12.57
N LEU A 97 -31.02 -33.30 12.08
CA LEU A 97 -30.35 -32.13 12.64
C LEU A 97 -31.18 -30.84 12.49
N ASN A 98 -31.92 -30.68 11.39
CA ASN A 98 -32.73 -29.49 11.15
C ASN A 98 -33.98 -29.51 12.04
N SER A 99 -34.60 -30.68 12.24
CA SER A 99 -35.69 -30.83 13.21
C SER A 99 -35.24 -30.58 14.65
N GLU A 100 -34.03 -31.02 15.02
CA GLU A 100 -33.46 -30.73 16.34
C GLU A 100 -33.18 -29.23 16.53
N LEU A 101 -32.86 -28.51 15.45
CA LEU A 101 -32.62 -27.07 15.47
C LEU A 101 -33.92 -26.27 15.62
N ASP A 102 -35.01 -26.70 14.97
CA ASP A 102 -36.32 -26.06 15.10
C ASP A 102 -36.88 -26.19 16.53
N GLU A 103 -36.56 -27.29 17.21
CA GLU A 103 -36.93 -27.51 18.61
C GLU A 103 -35.91 -26.93 19.62
N PHE A 104 -34.78 -26.40 19.14
CA PHE A 104 -33.69 -25.93 20.00
C PHE A 104 -34.07 -24.65 20.76
N LYS A 105 -34.38 -24.82 22.04
CA LYS A 105 -34.66 -23.69 22.94
C LYS A 105 -33.38 -23.14 23.55
N ALA A 106 -32.80 -22.13 22.91
CA ALA A 106 -31.60 -21.43 23.41
C ALA A 106 -31.72 -20.92 24.87
N CYS A 107 -32.94 -20.63 25.35
CA CYS A 107 -33.21 -20.23 26.74
C CYS A 107 -32.99 -21.34 27.79
N THR A 108 -32.81 -22.59 27.36
CA THR A 108 -32.47 -23.72 28.24
C THR A 108 -30.97 -23.86 28.48
N LEU A 109 -30.13 -23.15 27.71
CA LEU A 109 -28.69 -23.15 27.93
C LEU A 109 -28.35 -22.51 29.27
N LYS A 110 -27.53 -23.19 30.06
CA LYS A 110 -27.02 -22.64 31.32
C LYS A 110 -26.20 -21.39 31.02
N LYS A 111 -26.55 -20.28 31.66
CA LYS A 111 -25.72 -19.06 31.62
C LYS A 111 -24.40 -19.35 32.33
N ALA A 112 -23.29 -19.16 31.63
CA ALA A 112 -21.96 -19.18 32.23
C ALA A 112 -21.70 -17.79 32.83
N GLU A 113 -21.65 -17.70 34.15
CA GLU A 113 -21.27 -16.47 34.85
C GLU A 113 -19.74 -16.38 34.91
N THR A 114 -19.16 -15.47 34.14
CA THR A 114 -17.72 -15.19 34.16
C THR A 114 -17.42 -14.11 35.19
N GLN A 115 -16.64 -14.43 36.23
CA GLN A 115 -16.14 -13.44 37.20
C GLN A 115 -14.66 -13.12 36.94
N GLU A 116 -14.38 -11.87 36.60
CA GLU A 116 -13.01 -11.33 36.55
C GLU A 116 -12.55 -11.03 38.00
N LYS A 117 -11.59 -11.79 38.50
CA LYS A 117 -10.95 -11.52 39.79
C LYS A 117 -9.72 -10.65 39.56
N ASN A 118 -9.81 -9.38 39.92
CA ASN A 118 -8.66 -8.47 39.99
C ASN A 118 -8.37 -8.14 41.47
N PRO A 119 -7.85 -9.09 42.27
CA PRO A 119 -7.59 -8.86 43.68
C PRO A 119 -6.51 -7.80 43.85
N LEU A 120 -6.78 -6.81 44.71
CA LEU A 120 -5.77 -5.82 45.10
C LEU A 120 -4.62 -6.52 45.85
N PRO A 121 -3.39 -6.00 45.74
CA PRO A 121 -2.26 -6.50 46.53
C PRO A 121 -2.60 -6.49 48.02
N THR A 122 -2.26 -7.56 48.74
CA THR A 122 -2.46 -7.61 50.19
C THR A 122 -1.49 -6.66 50.91
N PRO A 123 -1.84 -6.18 52.12
CA PRO A 123 -0.94 -5.35 52.92
C PRO A 123 0.44 -5.96 53.13
N ASP A 124 0.53 -7.30 53.23
CA ASP A 124 1.79 -8.02 53.37
C ASP A 124 2.68 -7.90 52.13
N VAL A 125 2.10 -8.02 50.93
CA VAL A 125 2.83 -7.84 49.67
C VAL A 125 3.38 -6.42 49.57
N ILE A 126 2.58 -5.41 49.96
CA ILE A 126 3.00 -4.01 49.98
C ILE A 126 4.13 -3.79 51.00
N ALA A 127 4.04 -4.43 52.18
CA ALA A 127 5.06 -4.32 53.21
C ALA A 127 6.39 -4.95 52.77
N GLN A 128 6.33 -6.14 52.16
CA GLN A 128 7.51 -6.81 51.61
C GLN A 128 8.16 -5.97 50.51
N GLU A 129 7.37 -5.40 49.60
CA GLU A 129 7.88 -4.56 48.52
C GLU A 129 8.55 -3.29 49.05
N LYS A 130 7.98 -2.65 50.08
CA LYS A 130 8.63 -1.50 50.76
C LYS A 130 9.98 -1.86 51.36
N ILE A 131 10.10 -3.04 51.99
CA ILE A 131 11.38 -3.53 52.54
C ILE A 131 12.37 -3.75 51.40
N ALA A 132 11.95 -4.41 50.32
CA ALA A 132 12.80 -4.67 49.16
C ALA A 132 13.28 -3.39 48.47
N ILE A 133 12.41 -2.38 48.34
CA ILE A 133 12.79 -1.06 47.81
C ILE A 133 13.81 -0.40 48.73
N LYS A 134 13.61 -0.43 50.05
CA LYS A 134 14.56 0.14 51.01
C LYS A 134 15.91 -0.56 50.92
N GLU A 135 15.94 -1.89 50.89
CA GLU A 135 17.17 -2.66 50.77
C GLU A 135 17.90 -2.40 49.44
N LYS A 136 17.16 -2.34 48.32
CA LYS A 136 17.72 -1.95 47.01
C LYS A 136 18.30 -0.55 47.04
N CYS A 137 17.60 0.41 47.64
CA CYS A 137 18.07 1.77 47.80
C CYS A 137 19.39 1.83 48.59
N MET A 138 19.52 1.03 49.65
CA MET A 138 20.74 0.97 50.47
C MET A 138 21.91 0.20 49.84
N LYS A 139 21.67 -0.59 48.80
CA LYS A 139 22.74 -1.27 48.05
C LYS A 139 23.48 -0.33 47.10
N GLU A 140 22.84 0.75 46.68
CA GLU A 140 23.46 1.75 45.81
C GLU A 140 24.45 2.62 46.60
N PRO A 141 25.75 2.64 46.25
CA PRO A 141 26.79 3.32 47.02
C PRO A 141 26.51 4.82 47.18
N LEU A 142 25.93 5.45 46.15
CA LEU A 142 25.55 6.86 46.17
C LEU A 142 24.50 7.18 47.24
N ASN A 143 23.53 6.29 47.47
CA ASN A 143 22.49 6.50 48.48
C ASN A 143 23.03 6.38 49.90
N THR A 144 24.00 5.48 50.12
CA THR A 144 24.69 5.37 51.43
C THR A 144 25.52 6.63 51.74
N GLU A 145 26.15 7.22 50.73
CA GLU A 145 26.89 8.47 50.87
C GLU A 145 25.97 9.65 51.20
N LEU A 146 24.78 9.69 50.60
CA LEU A 146 23.74 10.69 50.88
C LEU A 146 23.14 10.53 52.29
N GLU A 147 22.89 9.32 52.77
CA GLU A 147 22.37 9.10 54.13
C GLU A 147 23.41 9.50 55.19
N GLY A 148 24.69 9.29 54.91
CA GLY A 148 25.81 9.74 55.74
C GLY A 148 26.19 11.23 55.56
N PHE A 149 25.52 11.95 54.65
CA PHE A 149 25.90 13.31 54.29
C PHE A 149 25.60 14.28 55.43
N LYS A 150 26.65 14.82 56.03
CA LYS A 150 26.55 15.84 57.08
C LYS A 150 26.60 17.22 56.44
N ALA A 151 25.45 17.86 56.28
CA ALA A 151 25.35 19.22 55.74
C ALA A 151 26.21 20.26 56.50
N CYS A 152 26.52 20.01 57.77
CA CYS A 152 27.43 20.86 58.55
C CYS A 152 28.89 20.85 58.08
N LYS A 153 29.30 19.86 57.25
CA LYS A 153 30.62 19.81 56.62
C LYS A 153 30.72 20.71 55.37
N LEU A 154 29.60 21.25 54.88
CA LEU A 154 29.63 22.20 53.77
C LEU A 154 30.30 23.50 54.22
N LYS A 155 31.26 23.97 53.41
CA LYS A 155 31.90 25.26 53.63
C LYS A 155 30.84 26.37 53.49
N LYS A 156 30.87 27.34 54.40
CA LYS A 156 30.05 28.55 54.25
C LYS A 156 30.50 29.29 52.99
N ALA A 157 29.57 29.57 52.11
CA ALA A 157 29.78 30.40 50.94
C ALA A 157 29.03 31.71 51.14
N GLU A 158 29.72 32.84 50.95
CA GLU A 158 29.08 34.16 50.95
C GLU A 158 28.35 34.35 49.61
N THR A 159 27.02 34.28 49.64
CA THR A 159 26.19 34.51 48.45
C THR A 159 25.84 36.00 48.35
N LYS A 160 26.35 36.67 47.31
CA LYS A 160 25.98 38.07 47.00
C LYS A 160 24.68 38.08 46.17
N GLU A 161 23.56 38.08 46.86
CA GLU A 161 22.24 38.25 46.23
C GLU A 161 22.00 39.75 45.98
N LYS A 162 22.10 40.18 44.71
CA LYS A 162 21.79 41.55 44.30
C LYS A 162 20.30 41.70 44.01
N ASN A 163 19.50 41.84 45.05
CA ASN A 163 18.12 42.28 44.90
C ASN A 163 18.10 43.81 44.98
N ALA A 164 18.19 44.49 43.83
CA ALA A 164 17.93 45.91 43.77
C ALA A 164 16.44 46.13 44.07
N LEU A 165 16.14 46.80 45.18
CA LEU A 165 14.77 47.27 45.43
C LEU A 165 14.45 48.35 44.39
N PRO A 166 13.25 48.32 43.77
CA PRO A 166 12.82 49.39 42.88
C PRO A 166 12.91 50.73 43.60
N THR A 167 13.45 51.73 42.93
CA THR A 167 13.51 53.11 43.42
C THR A 167 12.11 53.73 43.46
N LYS A 168 11.92 54.76 44.29
CA LYS A 168 10.63 55.47 44.36
C LYS A 168 10.20 56.02 43.00
N GLU A 169 11.16 56.47 42.20
CA GLU A 169 10.92 57.01 40.86
C GLU A 169 10.40 55.94 39.90
N GLU A 170 11.01 54.75 39.89
CA GLU A 170 10.55 53.61 39.10
C GLU A 170 9.14 53.17 39.50
N ILE A 171 8.85 53.14 40.81
CA ILE A 171 7.51 52.81 41.33
C ILE A 171 6.47 53.86 40.91
N GLU A 172 6.82 55.14 40.92
CA GLU A 172 5.92 56.22 40.50
C GLU A 172 5.69 56.24 38.99
N ALA A 173 6.74 55.99 38.20
CA ALA A 173 6.66 55.86 36.76
C ALA A 173 5.70 54.71 36.39
N GLU A 174 5.89 53.52 36.97
CA GLU A 174 5.02 52.37 36.72
C GLU A 174 3.56 52.65 37.15
N LYS A 175 3.35 53.35 38.28
CA LYS A 175 2.01 53.77 38.72
C LYS A 175 1.36 54.75 37.75
N LYS A 176 2.12 55.65 37.14
CA LYS A 176 1.62 56.60 36.14
C LYS A 176 1.27 55.87 34.84
N GLU A 177 2.15 54.99 34.36
CA GLU A 177 1.90 54.17 33.17
C GLU A 177 0.65 53.30 33.34
N LYS A 178 0.52 52.58 34.46
CA LYS A 178 -0.69 51.79 34.76
C LYS A 178 -1.98 52.63 34.82
N LYS A 179 -1.90 53.88 35.29
CA LYS A 179 -3.05 54.81 35.28
C LYS A 179 -3.36 55.33 33.88
N ALA A 180 -2.34 55.64 33.08
CA ALA A 180 -2.50 56.08 31.70
C ALA A 180 -3.09 54.96 30.82
N GLU A 181 -2.60 53.73 30.96
CA GLU A 181 -3.11 52.55 30.25
C GLU A 181 -4.59 52.29 30.59
N LYS A 182 -4.97 52.38 31.87
CA LYS A 182 -6.38 52.26 32.29
C LYS A 182 -7.28 53.37 31.75
N LYS A 183 -6.74 54.57 31.52
CA LYS A 183 -7.49 55.69 30.91
C LYS A 183 -7.59 55.57 29.39
N ALA A 184 -6.59 54.99 28.73
CA ALA A 184 -6.60 54.77 27.28
C ALA A 184 -7.46 53.58 26.85
N LYS A 185 -7.74 52.63 27.76
CA LYS A 185 -8.65 51.50 27.54
C LYS A 185 -10.12 51.77 27.90
N LYS A 186 -10.47 53.01 28.28
CA LYS A 186 -11.85 53.46 28.55
C LYS A 186 -12.27 54.46 27.48
#